data_AF-A0A0S8BZX5-F1
#
_entry.id   AF-A0A0S8BZX5-F1
#
_cell.length_a   1.000
_cell.length_b   1.000
_cell.length_c   1.000
_cell.angle_alpha   90.00
_cell.angle_beta   90.00
_cell.angle_gamma   90.00
#
_symmetry.space_group_name_H-M   'P 1'
#
loop_
_entity.id
_entity.type
_entity.pdbx_description
1 polymer ?
#
loop_
_entity_poly.entity_id
_entity_poly.type
_entity_poly.pdbx_seq_one_letter_code
_entity_poly.pdbx_strand_id
1 'polypeptide(L)'
;MVMAIMTVPTLVLDEQGLPRYRHLQAELAELRESNEELVREIAALKREIDALRTDPTYVERIARDELGMVRDEELVLQFPRR
;
A
#
# COMPACT_ATOMS: atom_id res chain seq x y z
N MET A 1 -41.32 28.73 24.80
CA MET A 1 -41.10 27.26 24.93
C MET A 1 -41.44 26.50 23.66
N VAL A 2 -42.66 26.62 23.10
CA VAL A 2 -43.08 25.86 21.92
C VAL A 2 -42.16 26.06 20.70
N MET A 3 -41.73 27.29 20.41
CA MET A 3 -40.78 27.56 19.32
C MET A 3 -39.44 26.81 19.51
N ALA A 4 -38.89 26.78 20.73
CA ALA A 4 -37.63 26.11 21.02
C ALA A 4 -37.73 24.58 20.87
N ILE A 5 -38.88 24.01 21.25
CA ILE A 5 -39.16 22.57 21.11
C ILE A 5 -39.22 22.17 19.62
N MET A 6 -39.68 23.07 18.75
CA MET A 6 -39.78 22.81 17.32
C MET A 6 -38.48 23.09 16.56
N THR A 7 -37.70 24.09 16.96
CA THR A 7 -36.47 24.49 16.25
C THR A 7 -35.26 23.60 16.54
N VAL A 8 -35.16 23.03 17.74
CA VAL A 8 -34.00 22.21 18.13
C VAL A 8 -33.95 20.90 17.33
N PRO A 9 -35.04 20.12 17.18
CA PRO A 9 -35.03 18.90 16.37
C PRO A 9 -34.75 19.18 14.89
N THR A 10 -35.28 20.28 14.34
CA THR A 10 -35.09 20.62 12.93
C THR A 10 -33.65 20.99 12.61
N LEU A 11 -32.95 21.70 13.50
CA LEU A 11 -31.53 22.01 13.33
C LEU A 11 -30.62 20.79 13.51
N VAL A 12 -31.02 19.86 14.39
CA VAL A 12 -30.30 18.60 14.64
C VAL A 12 -30.42 17.64 13.46
N LEU A 13 -31.61 17.57 12.85
CA LEU A 13 -31.93 16.73 11.69
C LEU A 13 -31.63 17.42 10.35
N ASP A 14 -31.19 18.67 10.36
CA ASP A 14 -30.79 19.40 9.17
C ASP A 14 -29.60 18.73 8.47
N GLU A 15 -29.50 18.88 7.15
CA GLU A 15 -28.47 18.24 6.33
C GLU A 15 -27.04 18.70 6.67
N GLN A 16 -26.93 19.85 7.34
CA GLN A 16 -25.66 20.39 7.87
C GLN A 16 -25.39 19.98 9.34
N GLY A 17 -26.32 19.28 9.98
CA GLY A 17 -26.28 18.90 11.39
C GLY A 17 -25.62 17.55 11.69
N LEU A 18 -26.21 16.80 12.63
CA LEU A 18 -25.68 15.54 13.15
C LEU A 18 -25.41 14.45 12.08
N PRO A 19 -26.25 14.28 11.03
CA PRO A 19 -25.98 13.29 9.99
C PRO A 19 -24.67 13.53 9.24
N ARG A 20 -24.38 14.79 8.86
CA ARG A 20 -23.13 15.17 8.18
C ARG A 20 -21.92 14.90 9.06
N TYR A 21 -22.00 15.26 10.34
CA TYR A 21 -20.91 15.01 11.29
C TYR A 21 -20.59 13.52 11.43
N ARG A 22 -21.63 12.67 11.54
CA ARG A 22 -21.46 11.21 11.61
C ARG A 22 -20.87 10.64 10.33
N HIS A 23 -21.32 11.11 9.17
CA HIS A 23 -20.76 10.70 7.89
C HIS A 23 -19.27 11.08 7.78
N LEU A 24 -18.91 12.31 8.15
CA LEU A 24 -17.53 12.77 8.13
C LEU A 24 -16.65 12.02 9.14
N GLN A 25 -17.19 11.66 10.31
CA GLN A 25 -16.47 10.79 11.26
C GLN A 25 -16.24 9.39 10.69
N ALA A 26 -17.22 8.81 10.00
CA ALA A 26 -17.08 7.50 9.38
C ALA A 26 -16.02 7.54 8.26
N GLU A 27 -16.06 8.57 7.41
CA GLU A 27 -15.07 8.78 6.35
C GLU A 27 -13.66 8.98 6.92
N LEU A 28 -13.52 9.75 8.01
CA LEU A 28 -12.24 9.88 8.71
C LEU A 28 -11.75 8.57 9.32
N ALA A 29 -12.66 7.72 9.82
CA ALA A 29 -12.30 6.42 10.36
C ALA A 29 -11.79 5.49 9.25
N GLU A 30 -12.50 5.43 8.12
CA GLU A 30 -12.11 4.65 6.94
C GLU A 30 -10.76 5.13 6.36
N LEU A 31 -10.57 6.44 6.23
CA LEU A 31 -9.31 7.02 5.78
C LEU A 31 -8.15 6.68 6.72
N ARG A 32 -8.39 6.66 8.04
CA ARG A 32 -7.36 6.29 9.02
C ARG A 32 -7.00 4.81 8.90
N GLU A 33 -7.99 3.93 8.79
CA GLU A 33 -7.78 2.50 8.61
C GLU A 33 -6.97 2.22 7.33
N SER A 34 -7.36 2.83 6.21
CA SER A 34 -6.63 2.72 4.95
C SER A 34 -5.20 3.26 5.07
N ASN A 35 -4.99 4.36 5.78
CA ASN A 35 -3.64 4.89 6.00
C ASN A 35 -2.76 3.91 6.80
N GLU A 36 -3.32 3.31 7.85
CA GLU A 36 -2.60 2.31 8.64
C GLU A 36 -2.25 1.06 7.82
N GLU A 37 -3.16 0.61 6.95
CA GLU A 37 -2.88 -0.48 6.01
C GLU A 37 -1.73 -0.16 5.06
N LEU A 38 -1.75 1.02 4.44
CA LEU A 38 -0.68 1.46 3.54
C LEU A 38 0.67 1.58 4.25
N VAL A 39 0.68 2.07 5.49
CA VAL A 39 1.91 2.13 6.30
C VAL A 39 2.47 0.72 6.54
N ARG A 40 1.61 -0.26 6.85
CA ARG A 40 2.02 -1.66 7.01
C ARG A 40 2.56 -2.25 5.71
N GLU A 41 1.92 -1.97 4.58
CA GLU A 41 2.35 -2.44 3.26
C GLU A 41 3.70 -1.86 2.86
N ILE A 42 3.89 -0.54 3.03
CA ILE A 42 5.18 0.13 2.79
C ILE A 42 6.28 -0.50 3.64
N ALA A 43 6.01 -0.82 4.91
CA ALA A 43 6.99 -1.46 5.79
C ALA A 43 7.30 -2.91 5.38
N ALA A 44 6.34 -3.63 4.78
CA ALA A 44 6.58 -4.97 4.22
C ALA A 44 7.44 -4.90 2.94
N LEU A 45 7.06 -4.04 1.99
CA LEU A 45 7.79 -3.87 0.73
C LEU A 45 9.23 -3.38 0.95
N LYS A 46 9.45 -2.47 1.90
CA LYS A 46 10.82 -2.04 2.25
C LYS A 46 11.69 -3.19 2.74
N ARG A 47 11.15 -4.09 3.58
CA ARG A 47 11.88 -5.28 4.04
C ARG A 47 12.20 -6.23 2.89
N GLU A 48 11.29 -6.39 1.95
CA GLU A 48 11.51 -7.19 0.74
C GLU A 48 12.61 -6.59 -0.14
N ILE A 49 12.55 -5.27 -0.39
CA ILE A 49 13.59 -4.54 -1.14
C ILE A 49 14.96 -4.68 -0.45
N ASP A 50 15.00 -4.53 0.87
CA ASP A 50 16.25 -4.65 1.62
C ASP A 50 16.81 -6.08 1.51
N ALA A 51 15.97 -7.10 1.63
CA ALA A 51 16.36 -8.50 1.43
C ALA A 51 16.88 -8.78 0.02
N LEU A 52 16.22 -8.22 -1.01
CA LEU A 52 16.65 -8.34 -2.41
C LEU A 52 17.97 -7.58 -2.68
N ARG A 53 18.20 -6.45 -2.00
CA ARG A 53 19.41 -5.64 -2.17
C ARG A 53 20.62 -6.15 -1.40
N THR A 54 20.41 -6.82 -0.26
CA THR A 54 21.52 -7.26 0.59
C THR A 54 22.18 -8.56 0.12
N ASP A 55 21.58 -9.28 -0.83
CA ASP A 55 22.18 -10.49 -1.42
C ASP A 55 22.41 -10.35 -2.93
N PRO A 56 23.55 -9.75 -3.35
CA PRO A 56 23.98 -9.70 -4.74
C PRO A 56 24.03 -11.08 -5.41
N THR A 57 24.29 -12.13 -4.64
CA THR A 57 24.34 -13.53 -5.09
C THR A 57 22.96 -14.06 -5.48
N TYR A 58 21.90 -13.61 -4.80
CA TYR A 58 20.52 -13.96 -5.16
C TYR A 58 20.10 -13.33 -6.51
N VAL A 59 20.43 -12.05 -6.69
CA VAL A 59 20.17 -11.32 -7.94
C VAL A 59 20.97 -11.92 -9.11
N GLU A 60 22.24 -12.25 -8.87
CA GLU A 60 23.11 -12.90 -9.86
C GLU A 60 22.57 -14.27 -10.27
N ARG A 61 22.05 -15.06 -9.33
CA ARG A 61 21.43 -16.35 -9.64
C ARG A 61 20.21 -16.20 -10.56
N ILE A 62 19.29 -15.28 -10.27
CA ILE A 62 18.12 -15.05 -11.14
C ILE A 62 18.56 -14.57 -12.53
N ALA A 63 19.53 -13.65 -12.59
CA ALA A 63 20.06 -13.16 -13.87
C ALA A 63 20.67 -14.29 -14.73
N ARG A 64 21.38 -15.24 -14.12
CA ARG A 64 21.98 -16.39 -14.82
C ARG A 64 20.96 -17.45 -15.20
N ASP A 65 20.09 -17.84 -14.26
CA ASP A 65 19.22 -19.00 -14.42
C ASP A 65 17.98 -18.70 -15.28
N GLU A 66 17.39 -17.51 -15.11
CA GLU A 66 16.14 -17.14 -15.81
C GLU A 66 16.40 -16.31 -17.06
N LEU A 67 17.35 -15.38 -16.99
CA LEU A 67 17.63 -14.44 -18.07
C LEU A 67 18.82 -14.86 -18.94
N GLY A 68 19.56 -15.90 -18.55
CA GLY A 68 20.75 -16.37 -19.29
C GLY A 68 21.87 -15.33 -19.35
N MET A 69 21.85 -14.34 -18.45
CA MET A 69 22.84 -13.27 -18.42
C MET A 69 24.17 -13.78 -17.89
N VAL A 70 25.25 -13.30 -18.51
CA VAL A 70 26.64 -13.58 -18.13
C VAL A 70 27.37 -12.24 -17.99
N ARG A 71 28.43 -12.19 -17.16
CA ARG A 71 29.23 -10.97 -17.04
C ARG A 71 30.05 -10.77 -18.31
N ASP A 72 30.37 -9.52 -18.65
CA ASP A 72 31.19 -9.17 -19.81
C ASP A 72 32.59 -9.82 -19.78
N GLU A 73 33.05 -10.19 -18.59
CA GLU A 73 34.36 -10.78 -18.33
C GLU A 73 34.34 -12.32 -18.30
N GLU A 74 33.19 -12.95 -18.55
CA GLU A 74 33.02 -14.41 -18.54
C GLU A 74 33.03 -15.04 -19.93
N LEU A 75 33.67 -16.21 -20.04
CA LEU A 75 33.76 -16.97 -21.28
C LEU A 75 32.62 -18.01 -21.38
N VAL A 76 31.72 -17.86 -22.35
CA VAL A 76 30.62 -18.81 -22.60
C VAL A 76 31.09 -19.94 -23.51
N LEU A 77 31.11 -21.17 -22.99
CA LEU A 77 31.44 -22.37 -23.75
C LEU A 77 30.15 -23.01 -24.31
N GLN A 78 29.94 -22.92 -25.63
CA GLN A 78 28.86 -23.63 -26.31
C GLN A 78 29.37 -24.95 -26.90
N PHE A 79 28.70 -26.04 -26.58
CA PHE A 79 28.99 -27.36 -27.15
C PHE A 79 27.96 -27.73 -28.22
N PRO A 80 28.38 -28.26 -29.39
CA PRO A 80 27.45 -28.70 -30.42
C PRO A 80 26.66 -29.92 -29.94
N ARG A 81 25.34 -29.93 -30.19
CA ARG A 81 24.51 -31.13 -29.97
C ARG A 81 24.85 -32.17 -31.05
N ARG A 82 25.18 -33.39 -30.62
CA ARG A 82 25.39 -34.56 -31.48
C ARG A 82 24.10 -34.99 -32.17
#